data_AF-W1W3Z2-F1
#
_entry.id   AF-W1W3Z2-F1
#
_cell.length_a   1.000
_cell.length_b   1.000
_cell.length_c   1.000
_cell.angle_alpha   90.00
_cell.angle_beta   90.00
_cell.angle_gamma   90.00
#
_symmetry.space_group_name_H-M   'P 1'
#
loop_
_entity.id
_entity.type
_entity.pdbx_description
1 polymer ?
#
loop_
_entity_poly.entity_id
_entity_poly.type
_entity_poly.pdbx_seq_one_letter_code
_entity_poly.pdbx_strand_id
1 'polypeptide(L)'
;MVERDYRTGEAPLFRALYVRQTWGGVPRNLFLINVLTCVFAVIILGTWFIGVVGISLHFLFRYFTSQDADFFDVFTHYLRSKNYYRSE
;
A
#
# COMPACT_ATOMS: atom_id res chain seq x y z
N MET A 1 -6.10 -1.54 -23.68
CA MET A 1 -7.40 -1.25 -24.32
C MET A 1 -8.45 -1.47 -23.25
N VAL A 2 -9.13 -0.42 -22.81
CA VAL A 2 -10.12 -0.51 -21.72
C VAL A 2 -11.49 -0.44 -22.38
N GLU A 3 -12.14 -1.59 -22.47
CA GLU A 3 -13.52 -1.74 -22.91
C GLU A 3 -14.41 -1.05 -21.87
N ARG A 4 -15.08 0.03 -22.29
CA ARG A 4 -15.95 0.80 -21.40
C ARG A 4 -17.33 0.16 -21.41
N ASP A 5 -17.71 -0.47 -20.30
CA ASP A 5 -19.10 -0.82 -20.04
C ASP A 5 -19.87 0.45 -19.69
N TYR A 6 -20.88 0.79 -20.50
CA TYR A 6 -21.70 2.00 -20.38
C TYR A 6 -23.04 1.73 -19.66
N ARG A 7 -23.24 0.54 -19.09
CA ARG A 7 -24.55 0.14 -18.51
C ARG A 7 -24.93 0.84 -17.21
N THR A 8 -23.98 1.47 -16.53
CA THR A 8 -24.24 2.34 -15.37
C THR A 8 -23.69 3.72 -15.69
N GLY A 9 -24.55 4.75 -15.64
CA GLY A 9 -24.23 6.15 -15.99
C GLY A 9 -23.25 6.85 -15.03
N GLU A 10 -22.32 6.12 -14.42
CA GLU A 10 -21.34 6.67 -13.50
C GLU A 10 -20.15 7.17 -14.29
N ALA A 11 -20.17 8.47 -14.58
CA ALA A 11 -19.02 9.18 -15.14
C ALA A 11 -17.75 8.86 -14.32
N PRO A 12 -16.57 8.74 -14.97
CA PRO A 12 -15.31 8.41 -14.30
C PRO A 12 -14.91 9.38 -13.17
N LEU A 13 -15.56 10.54 -13.08
CA LEU A 13 -15.47 11.49 -11.97
C LEU A 13 -15.96 10.89 -10.64
N PHE A 14 -17.09 10.19 -10.65
CA PHE A 14 -17.68 9.60 -9.44
C PHE A 14 -16.82 8.46 -8.90
N ARG A 15 -16.10 7.75 -9.80
CA ARG A 15 -15.14 6.71 -9.42
C ARG A 15 -13.97 7.21 -8.57
N ALA A 16 -13.52 8.43 -8.81
CA ALA A 16 -12.41 9.00 -8.03
C ALA A 16 -12.77 9.28 -6.56
N LEU A 17 -14.07 9.36 -6.21
CA LEU A 17 -14.53 9.62 -4.84
C LEU A 17 -14.51 8.37 -3.96
N TYR A 18 -14.70 7.18 -4.54
CA TYR A 18 -14.73 5.92 -3.79
C TYR A 18 -13.49 5.04 -4.01
N VAL A 19 -12.71 5.28 -5.07
CA VAL A 19 -11.46 4.54 -5.29
C VAL A 19 -10.34 5.14 -4.46
N ARG A 20 -9.69 4.28 -3.67
CA ARG A 20 -8.55 4.65 -2.84
C ARG A 20 -7.41 5.22 -3.70
N GLN A 21 -6.97 6.43 -3.39
CA GLN A 21 -5.85 7.06 -4.08
C GLN A 21 -4.54 6.32 -3.76
N THR A 22 -4.01 5.59 -4.74
CA THR A 22 -2.73 4.89 -4.65
C THR A 22 -1.64 5.67 -5.38
N TRP A 23 -0.42 5.62 -4.85
CA TRP A 23 0.79 6.14 -5.49
C TRP A 23 1.64 4.95 -5.92
N GLY A 24 1.87 4.81 -7.22
CA GLY A 24 2.61 3.66 -7.77
C GLY A 24 1.93 2.30 -7.55
N GLY A 25 0.63 2.28 -7.24
CA GLY A 25 -0.13 1.08 -6.92
C GLY A 25 -0.08 0.66 -5.43
N VAL A 26 0.39 1.54 -4.53
CA VAL A 26 0.40 1.33 -3.07
C VAL A 26 -0.28 2.54 -2.40
N PRO A 27 -1.01 2.39 -1.28
CA PRO A 27 -1.50 3.55 -0.53
C PRO A 27 -0.37 4.51 -0.12
N ARG A 28 -0.63 5.82 -0.27
CA ARG A 28 0.37 6.90 -0.11
C ARG A 28 1.18 6.82 1.18
N ASN A 29 0.52 6.51 2.31
CA ASN A 29 1.18 6.46 3.61
C ASN A 29 2.24 5.36 3.68
N LEU A 30 1.97 4.17 3.13
CA LEU A 30 2.93 3.07 3.08
C LEU A 30 4.07 3.35 2.13
N PHE A 31 3.79 3.99 0.99
CA PHE A 31 4.83 4.40 0.06
C PHE A 31 5.84 5.33 0.75
N LEU A 32 5.34 6.35 1.45
CA LEU A 32 6.18 7.29 2.20
C LEU A 32 6.98 6.59 3.30
N ILE A 33 6.36 5.69 4.07
CA ILE A 33 7.07 4.91 5.10
C ILE A 33 8.18 4.08 4.46
N ASN A 34 7.89 3.34 3.39
CA ASN A 34 8.90 2.50 2.72
C ASN A 34 10.09 3.32 2.21
N VAL A 35 9.82 4.45 1.54
CA VAL A 35 10.87 5.32 1.01
C VAL A 35 11.69 5.94 2.15
N LEU A 36 11.04 6.49 3.17
CA LEU A 36 11.72 7.09 4.32
C LEU A 36 12.56 6.04 5.06
N THR A 37 11.99 4.89 5.39
CA THR A 37 12.72 3.79 6.04
C THR A 37 13.91 3.34 5.21
N CYS A 38 13.76 3.21 3.89
CA CYS A 38 14.87 2.85 3.02
C CYS A 38 15.98 3.91 3.02
N VAL A 39 15.63 5.19 2.90
CA VAL A 39 16.60 6.30 2.93
C VAL A 39 17.33 6.36 4.28
N PHE A 40 16.61 6.30 5.39
CA PHE A 40 17.20 6.27 6.73
C PHE A 40 18.11 5.06 6.93
N ALA A 41 17.67 3.87 6.49
CA ALA A 41 18.46 2.65 6.61
C ALA A 41 19.76 2.73 5.79
N VAL A 42 19.73 3.29 4.57
CA VAL A 42 20.94 3.51 3.75
C VAL A 42 21.89 4.49 4.43
N ILE A 43 21.40 5.58 5.02
CA ILE A 43 22.24 6.57 5.71
C ILE A 43 22.89 5.96 6.95
N ILE A 44 22.14 5.19 7.75
CA ILE A 44 22.62 4.64 9.02
C ILE A 44 23.60 3.49 8.79
N LEU A 45 23.25 2.54 7.92
CA LEU A 45 24.08 1.36 7.69
C LEU A 45 25.18 1.59 6.63
N GLY A 46 25.05 2.63 5.80
CA GLY A 46 26.03 2.97 4.75
C GLY A 46 26.17 1.90 3.65
N THR A 47 25.21 0.98 3.53
CA THR A 47 25.27 -0.14 2.58
C THR A 47 24.29 0.06 1.43
N TRP A 48 24.78 -0.11 0.19
CA TRP A 48 23.99 0.03 -1.03
C TRP A 48 22.95 -1.09 -1.20
N PHE A 49 23.17 -2.26 -0.59
CA PHE A 49 22.28 -3.41 -0.65
C PHE A 49 20.87 -3.13 -0.11
N ILE A 50 20.74 -2.23 0.87
CA ILE A 50 19.45 -1.84 1.46
C ILE A 50 18.54 -1.20 0.42
N GLY A 51 19.09 -0.48 -0.56
CA GLY A 51 18.30 0.07 -1.66
C GLY A 51 17.60 -1.02 -2.47
N VAL A 52 18.31 -2.12 -2.76
CA VAL A 52 17.76 -3.28 -3.50
C VAL A 52 16.64 -3.94 -2.69
N VAL A 53 16.83 -4.09 -1.38
CA VAL A 53 15.81 -4.64 -0.48
C VAL A 53 14.57 -3.73 -0.42
N GLY A 54 14.75 -2.41 -0.29
CA GLY A 54 13.64 -1.46 -0.25
C GLY A 54 12.81 -1.41 -1.54
N ILE A 55 13.47 -1.54 -2.69
CA ILE A 55 12.79 -1.66 -3.99
C ILE A 55 12.01 -2.97 -4.07
N SER A 56 12.63 -4.09 -3.68
CA SER A 56 11.97 -5.40 -3.67
C SER A 56 10.74 -5.41 -2.77
N LEU A 57 10.85 -4.79 -1.59
CA LEU A 57 9.75 -4.64 -0.65
C LEU A 57 8.63 -3.76 -1.22
N HIS A 58 8.96 -2.70 -1.96
CA HIS A 58 7.97 -1.87 -2.64
C HIS A 58 7.16 -2.66 -3.67
N PHE A 59 7.81 -3.49 -4.48
CA PHE A 59 7.13 -4.37 -5.44
C PHE A 59 6.23 -5.39 -4.75
N LEU A 60 6.67 -5.92 -3.60
CA LEU A 60 5.85 -6.82 -2.79
C LEU A 60 4.59 -6.11 -2.27
N PHE A 61 4.70 -4.89 -1.77
CA PHE A 61 3.54 -4.10 -1.33
C PHE A 61 2.60 -3.74 -2.47
N ARG A 62 3.15 -3.46 -3.65
CA ARG A 62 2.36 -3.25 -4.87
C ARG A 62 1.61 -4.51 -5.26
N TYR A 63 2.24 -5.68 -5.16
CA TYR A 63 1.58 -6.96 -5.44
C TYR A 63 0.40 -7.21 -4.50
N PHE A 64 0.58 -7.03 -3.18
CA PHE A 64 -0.53 -7.19 -2.24
C PHE A 64 -1.66 -6.18 -2.45
N THR A 65 -1.33 -4.90 -2.72
CA THR A 65 -2.32 -3.87 -3.00
C THR A 65 -3.08 -4.14 -4.30
N SER A 66 -2.45 -4.81 -5.28
CA SER A 66 -3.11 -5.15 -6.54
C SER A 66 -4.17 -6.25 -6.40
N GLN A 67 -4.05 -7.12 -5.40
CA GLN A 67 -5.05 -8.14 -5.10
C GLN A 67 -6.20 -7.57 -4.27
N ASP A 68 -5.88 -6.72 -3.31
CA ASP A 68 -6.87 -6.10 -2.42
C ASP A 68 -6.40 -4.68 -2.03
N ALA A 69 -7.21 -3.68 -2.39
CA ALA A 69 -6.91 -2.26 -2.17
C ALA A 69 -6.93 -1.87 -0.68
N ASP A 70 -7.67 -2.62 0.14
CA ASP A 70 -7.88 -2.36 1.57
C ASP A 70 -7.08 -3.30 2.47
N PHE A 71 -6.33 -4.26 1.89
CA PHE A 71 -5.49 -5.23 2.60
C PHE A 71 -4.68 -4.60 3.73
N PHE A 72 -3.97 -3.50 3.44
CA PHE A 72 -3.11 -2.87 4.43
C PHE A 72 -3.87 -2.10 5.51
N ASP A 73 -5.09 -1.65 5.23
CA ASP A 73 -5.91 -0.97 6.24
C ASP A 73 -6.39 -2.00 7.26
N VAL A 74 -6.87 -3.15 6.78
CA VAL A 74 -7.24 -4.29 7.62
C VAL A 74 -6.03 -4.86 8.37
N PHE A 75 -4.89 -5.01 7.69
CA PHE A 75 -3.66 -5.52 8.32
C PHE A 75 -3.15 -4.60 9.43
N THR A 76 -3.12 -3.29 9.21
CA THR A 76 -2.69 -2.33 10.23
C THR A 76 -3.71 -2.20 11.36
N HIS A 77 -5.01 -2.29 11.06
CA HIS A 77 -6.05 -2.38 12.08
C HIS A 77 -5.89 -3.64 12.93
N TYR A 78 -5.65 -4.79 12.30
CA TYR A 78 -5.39 -6.06 12.98
C TYR A 78 -4.16 -5.96 13.89
N LEU A 79 -3.04 -5.39 13.42
CA LEU A 79 -1.84 -5.19 14.24
C LEU A 79 -2.07 -4.24 15.43
N ARG A 80 -2.96 -3.25 15.29
CA ARG A 80 -3.31 -2.31 16.37
C ARG A 80 -4.41 -2.84 17.28
N SER A 81 -5.18 -3.83 16.81
CA SER A 81 -6.26 -4.42 17.59
C SER A 81 -5.66 -5.08 18.83
N LYS A 82 -6.11 -4.65 20.01
CA LYS A 82 -5.77 -5.33 21.25
C LYS A 82 -6.52 -6.65 21.25
N ASN A 83 -5.84 -7.75 21.61
CA ASN A 83 -6.46 -9.05 21.81
C ASN A 83 -7.43 -8.97 22.99
N TYR A 84 -8.65 -8.49 22.75
CA TYR A 84 -9.71 -8.41 23.75
C TYR A 84 -10.12 -9.80 24.25
N TYR A 85 -9.87 -10.86 23.47
CA TYR A 85 -10.14 -12.25 23.81
C TYR A 85 -8.91 -13.04 24.30
N ARG A 86 -7.84 -12.37 24.75
CA ARG A 86 -6.80 -13.07 25.51
C ARG A 86 -7.27 -13.26 26.95
N SER A 87 -8.21 -14.18 27.15
CA SER A 87 -8.44 -14.79 28.45
C SER A 87 -7.28 -15.74 28.73
N GLU A 88 -6.43 -15.33 29.66
CA GLU A 88 -5.45 -16.15 30.39
C GLU A 88 -4.20 -16.60 29.60
#